data_AF-A0A430JVH4-F1
#
_entry.id   AF-A0A430JVH4-F1
#
_cell.length_a   1.000
_cell.length_b   1.000
_cell.length_c   1.000
_cell.angle_alpha   90.00
_cell.angle_beta   90.00
_cell.angle_gamma   90.00
#
_symmetry.space_group_name_H-M   'P 1'
#
loop_
_entity.id
_entity.type
_entity.pdbx_description
1 polymer ?
#
loop_
_entity_poly.entity_id
_entity_poly.type
_entity_poly.pdbx_seq_one_letter_code
_entity_poly.pdbx_strand_id
1 'polypeptide(L)'
;MCNERKRRAGAPMGVDTPASAPWLKTQQNTVPEGRRQRGTEDEEEGNMLEFTMNDGRRIPAVGYGVFLMTPAEVEAHLPEAFAVGYRHIDTANAYFNEKAVGRAVRASGIPREELFITTKLFPQSYPLEQCRADIDATLRRLDMDYIDLLLLHQPYGERVHAGVEGHGRGG
;
A
#
# COMPACT_ATOMS: atom_id res chain seq x y z
N MET A 1 -22.86 8.09 -33.57
CA MET A 1 -24.15 7.39 -33.81
C MET A 1 -24.10 6.10 -33.01
N CYS A 2 -24.55 6.10 -31.77
CA CYS A 2 -25.93 5.92 -31.33
C CYS A 2 -26.44 4.49 -31.60
N ASN A 3 -26.57 3.69 -30.53
CA ASN A 3 -27.85 3.01 -30.35
C ASN A 3 -28.16 2.74 -28.87
N GLU A 4 -29.06 3.57 -28.35
CA GLU A 4 -29.87 3.32 -27.15
C GLU A 4 -30.87 2.18 -27.41
N ARG A 5 -31.08 1.30 -26.41
CA ARG A 5 -32.38 0.67 -26.19
C ARG A 5 -32.83 0.91 -24.74
N LYS A 6 -33.73 1.90 -24.61
CA LYS A 6 -34.76 2.04 -23.57
C LYS A 6 -35.66 0.77 -23.59
N ARG A 7 -36.34 0.29 -22.55
CA ARG A 7 -36.64 0.62 -21.15
C ARG A 7 -37.35 -0.64 -20.61
N ARG A 8 -37.31 -0.91 -19.31
CA ARG A 8 -38.51 -1.36 -18.55
C ARG A 8 -38.32 -1.01 -17.07
N ALA A 9 -39.31 -0.29 -16.55
CA ALA A 9 -39.42 0.11 -15.16
C ALA A 9 -39.76 -1.11 -14.29
N GLY A 10 -39.04 -1.28 -13.19
CA GLY A 10 -39.35 -2.20 -12.09
C GLY A 10 -39.36 -1.41 -10.78
N ALA A 11 -40.37 -1.66 -9.95
CA ALA A 11 -40.66 -0.97 -8.69
C ALA A 11 -39.51 -1.05 -7.66
N PRO A 12 -39.40 -0.10 -6.71
CA PRO A 12 -38.41 -0.20 -5.65
C PRO A 12 -38.80 -1.32 -4.67
N MET A 13 -38.02 -2.40 -4.69
CA MET A 13 -38.04 -3.40 -3.63
C MET A 13 -37.33 -2.82 -2.41
N GLY A 14 -38.08 -2.60 -1.34
CA GLY A 14 -37.53 -2.28 -0.03
C GLY A 14 -36.57 -3.37 0.41
N VAL A 15 -35.37 -2.98 0.84
CA VAL A 15 -34.46 -3.85 1.56
C VAL A 15 -34.46 -3.41 3.02
N ASP A 16 -35.06 -4.24 3.86
CA ASP A 16 -34.98 -4.16 5.30
C ASP A 16 -33.52 -4.38 5.71
N THR A 17 -32.83 -3.31 6.10
CA THR A 17 -31.53 -3.40 6.80
C THR A 17 -31.77 -3.89 8.24
N PRO A 18 -31.23 -5.04 8.67
CA PRO A 18 -31.23 -5.40 10.07
C PRO A 18 -30.27 -4.49 10.84
N ALA A 19 -30.84 -3.62 11.67
CA ALA A 19 -30.13 -2.78 12.61
C ALA A 19 -29.50 -3.64 13.71
N SER A 20 -28.22 -3.99 13.58
CA SER A 20 -27.28 -4.26 14.70
C SER A 20 -25.92 -4.77 14.18
N ALA A 21 -25.11 -3.87 13.67
CA ALA A 21 -23.69 -4.09 13.42
C ALA A 21 -22.86 -3.38 14.51
N PRO A 22 -22.23 -4.09 15.47
CA PRO A 22 -21.55 -3.49 16.64
C PRO A 22 -20.27 -2.67 16.35
N TRP A 23 -19.86 -2.55 15.10
CA TRP A 23 -18.59 -1.99 14.63
C TRP A 23 -18.75 -0.60 13.98
N LEU A 24 -19.99 -0.10 13.89
CA LEU A 24 -20.33 1.29 13.52
C LEU A 24 -20.32 2.23 14.73
N LYS A 25 -19.36 2.08 15.64
CA LYS A 25 -19.02 3.16 16.57
C LYS A 25 -17.84 3.92 15.98
N THR A 26 -18.16 4.80 15.05
CA THR A 26 -17.27 5.92 14.70
C THR A 26 -16.92 6.61 16.01
N GLN A 27 -15.66 6.51 16.44
CA GLN A 27 -15.14 7.47 17.41
C GLN A 27 -15.18 8.82 16.70
N GLN A 28 -16.25 9.56 16.96
CA GLN A 28 -16.26 11.00 16.75
C GLN A 28 -15.21 11.55 17.71
N ASN A 29 -14.01 11.81 17.20
CA ASN A 29 -13.09 12.71 17.87
C ASN A 29 -13.74 14.09 17.86
N THR A 30 -14.50 14.39 18.90
CA THR A 30 -14.93 15.74 19.19
C THR A 30 -13.70 16.53 19.62
N VAL A 31 -13.31 17.52 18.83
CA VAL A 31 -12.28 18.48 19.20
C VAL A 31 -12.82 19.27 20.40
N PRO A 32 -12.14 19.31 21.56
CA PRO A 32 -12.61 20.12 22.67
C PRO A 32 -12.47 21.61 22.33
N GLU A 33 -13.57 22.34 22.36
CA GLU A 33 -13.54 23.80 22.30
C GLU A 33 -12.93 24.37 23.59
N GLY A 34 -11.82 25.09 23.44
CA GLY A 34 -11.40 26.11 24.40
C GLY A 34 -10.18 25.82 25.27
N ARG A 35 -8.99 26.08 24.72
CA ARG A 35 -7.93 26.84 25.41
C ARG A 35 -7.00 27.43 24.35
N ARG A 36 -7.18 28.71 24.01
CA ARG A 36 -6.18 29.46 23.23
C ARG A 36 -4.91 29.54 24.07
N GLN A 37 -3.97 28.64 23.82
CA GLN A 37 -2.58 28.87 24.18
C GLN A 37 -2.03 29.78 23.08
N ARG A 38 -1.55 30.97 23.47
CA ARG A 38 -0.70 31.78 22.59
C ARG A 38 0.60 30.99 22.44
N GLY A 39 0.69 30.20 21.38
CA GLY A 39 1.95 29.61 20.95
C GLY A 39 2.85 30.72 20.41
N THR A 40 4.07 30.75 20.89
CA THR A 40 5.19 31.45 20.25
C THR A 40 5.33 30.90 18.83
N GLU A 41 5.60 31.79 17.87
CA GLU A 41 5.90 31.44 16.48
C GLU A 41 7.28 30.78 16.46
N ASP A 42 7.33 29.51 16.85
CA ASP A 42 8.49 28.66 16.61
C ASP A 42 8.18 27.88 15.33
N GLU A 43 8.96 28.16 14.28
CA GLU A 43 8.87 27.49 12.98
C GLU A 43 9.07 25.98 13.17
N GLU A 44 7.99 25.20 13.18
CA GLU A 44 8.09 23.74 13.18
C GLU A 44 8.70 23.30 11.85
N GLU A 45 9.99 22.94 11.87
CA GLU A 45 10.62 22.19 10.79
C GLU A 45 9.72 21.01 10.43
N GLY A 46 9.15 21.07 9.23
CA GLY A 46 8.02 20.27 8.78
C GLY A 46 8.31 18.78 8.72
N ASN A 47 8.24 18.11 9.86
CA ASN A 47 8.32 16.67 9.92
C ASN A 47 7.00 16.06 9.40
N MET A 48 7.09 15.16 8.43
CA MET A 48 5.91 14.54 7.84
C MET A 48 5.13 13.77 8.92
N LEU A 49 3.81 13.89 8.93
CA LEU A 49 2.98 13.07 9.82
C LEU A 49 3.27 11.58 9.59
N GLU A 50 3.38 10.81 10.66
CA GLU A 50 3.63 9.37 10.60
C GLU A 50 2.64 8.60 11.49
N PHE A 51 2.40 7.34 11.12
CA PHE A 51 1.64 6.39 11.93
C PHE A 51 2.56 5.32 12.54
N THR A 52 2.16 4.77 13.68
CA THR A 52 2.83 3.60 14.28
C THR A 52 2.14 2.34 13.81
N MET A 53 2.89 1.44 13.19
CA MET A 53 2.41 0.12 12.78
C MET A 53 2.31 -0.82 13.98
N ASN A 54 1.65 -1.97 13.80
CA ASN A 54 1.42 -2.94 14.87
C ASN A 54 2.69 -3.61 15.41
N ASP A 55 3.81 -3.50 14.70
CA ASP A 55 5.14 -3.98 15.09
C ASP A 55 6.02 -2.87 15.70
N GLY A 56 5.45 -1.69 15.95
CA GLY A 56 6.12 -0.54 16.56
C GLY A 56 6.94 0.31 15.59
N ARG A 57 7.10 -0.10 14.32
CA ARG A 57 7.78 0.72 13.30
C ARG A 57 6.91 1.91 12.87
N ARG A 58 7.55 2.96 12.38
CA ARG A 58 6.90 4.18 11.91
C ARG A 58 6.75 4.14 10.38
N ILE A 59 5.62 4.62 9.88
CA ILE A 59 5.36 4.77 8.44
C ILE A 59 4.89 6.19 8.16
N PRO A 60 5.44 6.89 7.15
CA PRO A 60 4.93 8.19 6.74
C PRO A 60 3.47 8.11 6.31
N ALA A 61 2.66 9.10 6.72
CA ALA A 61 1.23 9.14 6.44
C ALA A 61 0.92 9.33 4.95
N VAL A 62 1.88 9.86 4.19
CA VAL A 62 1.74 10.13 2.76
C VAL A 62 2.87 9.44 2.00
N GLY A 63 2.50 8.62 1.03
CA GLY A 63 3.43 7.94 0.13
C GLY A 63 3.22 8.31 -1.33
N TYR A 64 4.26 8.14 -2.14
CA TYR A 64 4.26 8.36 -3.59
C TYR A 64 4.23 7.01 -4.32
N GLY A 65 3.11 6.71 -4.97
CA GLY A 65 2.91 5.47 -5.71
C GLY A 65 3.30 5.61 -7.19
N VAL A 66 4.04 4.62 -7.72
CA VAL A 66 4.53 4.63 -9.12
C VAL A 66 3.78 3.69 -10.06
N PHE A 67 2.51 3.39 -9.76
CA PHE A 67 1.69 2.50 -10.58
C PHE A 67 1.45 3.10 -11.98
N LEU A 68 1.53 2.25 -13.01
CA LEU A 68 1.39 2.60 -14.44
C LEU A 68 2.45 3.54 -15.01
N MET A 69 3.43 3.98 -14.22
CA MET A 69 4.56 4.76 -14.72
C MET A 69 5.56 3.84 -15.41
N THR A 70 6.00 4.25 -16.60
CA THR A 70 7.17 3.71 -17.28
C THR A 70 8.44 3.98 -16.46
N PRO A 71 9.53 3.21 -16.67
CA PRO A 71 10.81 3.48 -16.02
C PRO A 71 11.31 4.92 -16.21
N ALA A 72 11.08 5.52 -17.38
CA ALA A 72 11.48 6.89 -17.67
C ALA A 72 10.65 7.93 -16.88
N GLU A 73 9.35 7.71 -16.75
CA GLU A 73 8.48 8.58 -15.93
C GLU A 73 8.85 8.49 -14.45
N VAL A 74 9.19 7.30 -13.94
CA VAL A 74 9.66 7.13 -12.55
C VAL A 74 10.94 7.95 -12.30
N GLU A 75 11.92 7.87 -13.21
CA GLU A 75 13.17 8.64 -13.08
C GLU A 75 12.96 10.15 -13.22
N ALA A 76 11.95 10.59 -13.96
CA ALA A 76 11.61 12.00 -14.10
C ALA A 76 10.88 12.55 -12.85
N HIS A 77 9.94 11.78 -12.28
CA HIS A 77 9.05 12.30 -11.23
C HIS A 77 9.53 12.05 -9.80
N LEU A 78 10.26 10.97 -9.52
CA LEU A 78 10.75 10.73 -8.16
C LEU A 78 11.69 11.83 -7.63
N PRO A 79 12.60 12.43 -8.43
CA PRO A 79 13.39 13.58 -7.98
C PRO A 79 12.54 14.76 -7.52
N GLU A 80 11.44 15.05 -8.24
CA GLU A 80 10.50 16.11 -7.86
C GLU A 80 9.76 15.76 -6.56
N ALA A 81 9.33 14.51 -6.40
CA ALA A 81 8.71 14.03 -5.17
C ALA A 81 9.67 14.17 -3.97
N PHE A 82 10.93 13.78 -4.13
CA PHE A 82 11.95 13.95 -3.09
C PHE A 82 12.21 15.42 -2.74
N ALA A 83 12.23 16.30 -3.75
CA ALA A 83 12.44 17.74 -3.58
C ALA A 83 11.32 18.41 -2.79
N VAL A 84 10.07 17.94 -2.90
CA VAL A 84 8.93 18.44 -2.12
C VAL A 84 8.73 17.71 -0.79
N GLY A 85 9.67 16.82 -0.42
CA GLY A 85 9.72 16.21 0.91
C GLY A 85 9.15 14.80 1.01
N TYR A 86 8.73 14.13 -0.07
CA TYR A 86 8.31 12.73 0.02
C TYR A 86 9.45 11.85 0.54
N ARG A 87 9.10 10.97 1.48
CA ARG A 87 10.02 9.96 2.03
C ARG A 87 9.48 8.54 1.94
N HIS A 88 8.20 8.36 1.65
CA HIS A 88 7.60 7.03 1.43
C HIS A 88 7.34 6.78 -0.07
N ILE A 89 7.98 5.77 -0.64
CA ILE A 89 7.79 5.36 -2.04
C ILE A 89 7.12 3.99 -2.11
N ASP A 90 6.09 3.86 -2.93
CA ASP A 90 5.32 2.62 -3.14
C ASP A 90 5.43 2.12 -4.59
N THR A 91 5.93 0.89 -4.75
CA THR A 91 6.06 0.19 -6.03
C THR A 91 5.56 -1.26 -5.92
N ALA A 92 5.74 -2.09 -6.94
CA ALA A 92 5.49 -3.53 -6.93
C ALA A 92 6.35 -4.24 -7.99
N ASN A 93 6.65 -5.52 -7.78
CA ASN A 93 7.41 -6.30 -8.77
C ASN A 93 6.70 -6.38 -10.15
N ALA A 94 5.37 -6.44 -10.14
CA ALA A 94 4.54 -6.46 -11.33
C ALA A 94 4.45 -5.12 -12.07
N TYR A 95 4.99 -4.03 -11.52
CA TYR A 95 5.02 -2.74 -12.22
C TYR A 95 6.22 -2.65 -13.17
N PHE A 96 7.19 -3.57 -13.05
CA PHE A 96 8.39 -3.65 -13.88
C PHE A 96 9.27 -2.38 -13.88
N ASN A 97 9.09 -1.50 -12.89
CA ASN A 97 9.80 -0.23 -12.76
C ASN A 97 10.69 -0.12 -11.51
N GLU A 98 10.84 -1.19 -10.73
CA GLU A 98 11.69 -1.21 -9.51
C GLU A 98 13.14 -0.79 -9.76
N LYS A 99 13.71 -1.14 -10.93
CA LYS A 99 15.06 -0.67 -11.31
C LYS A 99 15.16 0.84 -11.45
N ALA A 100 14.09 1.50 -11.91
CA ALA A 100 14.04 2.95 -12.01
C ALA A 100 13.89 3.59 -10.63
N VAL A 101 13.06 2.99 -9.76
CA VAL A 101 12.93 3.42 -8.36
C VAL A 101 14.29 3.35 -7.65
N GLY A 102 15.01 2.23 -7.77
CA GLY A 102 16.34 2.06 -7.20
C GLY A 102 17.35 3.11 -7.66
N ARG A 103 17.38 3.38 -8.98
CA ARG A 103 18.22 4.45 -9.56
C ARG A 103 17.87 5.82 -9.00
N ALA A 104 16.58 6.17 -8.93
CA ALA A 104 16.13 7.46 -8.42
C ALA A 104 16.45 7.64 -6.93
N VAL A 105 16.26 6.60 -6.11
CA VAL A 105 16.64 6.61 -4.69
C VAL A 105 18.14 6.84 -4.55
N ARG A 106 18.98 6.08 -5.26
CA ARG A 106 20.44 6.25 -5.21
C ARG A 106 20.87 7.64 -5.68
N ALA A 107 20.25 8.15 -6.75
CA ALA A 107 20.57 9.47 -7.29
C ALA A 107 20.08 10.63 -6.40
N SER A 108 19.11 10.40 -5.52
CA SER A 108 18.57 11.43 -4.61
C SER A 108 19.61 11.91 -3.60
N GLY A 109 20.60 11.07 -3.24
CA GLY A 109 21.55 11.35 -2.17
C GLY A 109 20.95 11.35 -0.76
N ILE A 110 19.65 11.05 -0.61
CA ILE A 110 18.99 10.93 0.69
C ILE A 110 19.49 9.64 1.37
N PRO A 111 19.89 9.69 2.66
CA PRO A 111 20.25 8.48 3.41
C PRO A 111 19.14 7.43 3.33
N ARG A 112 19.50 6.17 3.12
CA ARG A 112 18.53 5.10 2.86
C ARG A 112 17.55 4.93 4.03
N GLU A 113 18.02 5.15 5.25
CA GLU A 113 17.27 5.11 6.50
C GLU A 113 16.23 6.23 6.66
N GLU A 114 16.34 7.32 5.89
CA GLU A 114 15.34 8.38 5.85
C GLU A 114 14.21 8.09 4.84
N LEU A 115 14.35 7.03 4.04
CA LEU A 115 13.36 6.61 3.06
C LEU A 115 12.61 5.38 3.54
N PHE A 116 11.28 5.39 3.35
CA PHE A 116 10.40 4.26 3.59
C PHE A 116 10.00 3.65 2.24
N ILE A 117 10.54 2.48 1.90
CA ILE A 117 10.30 1.81 0.62
C ILE A 117 9.29 0.68 0.82
N THR A 118 8.19 0.77 0.08
CA THR A 118 7.18 -0.29 -0.01
C THR A 118 7.22 -0.94 -1.38
N THR A 119 7.26 -2.28 -1.41
CA THR A 119 7.00 -3.04 -2.65
C THR A 119 6.04 -4.19 -2.38
N LYS A 120 5.60 -4.85 -3.44
CA LYS A 120 4.59 -5.89 -3.39
C LYS A 120 5.01 -7.05 -4.27
N LEU A 121 4.72 -8.25 -3.79
CA LEU A 121 4.82 -9.47 -4.57
C LEU A 121 3.49 -9.72 -5.28
N PHE A 122 3.54 -9.96 -6.59
CA PHE A 122 2.38 -10.43 -7.34
C PHE A 122 2.11 -11.92 -7.05
N PRO A 123 0.86 -12.39 -7.18
CA PRO A 123 0.46 -13.79 -7.02
C PRO A 123 1.38 -14.91 -7.48
N GLN A 124 2.12 -14.79 -8.60
CA GLN A 124 3.03 -15.86 -9.03
C GLN A 124 4.19 -16.08 -8.05
N SER A 125 4.49 -15.08 -7.23
CA SER A 125 5.54 -15.09 -6.21
C SER A 125 5.09 -15.67 -4.86
N TYR A 126 3.82 -16.05 -4.68
CA TYR A 126 3.31 -16.48 -3.37
C TYR A 126 3.79 -17.86 -2.88
N PRO A 127 4.02 -18.87 -3.75
CA PRO A 127 4.55 -20.15 -3.29
C PRO A 127 5.88 -19.97 -2.54
N LEU A 128 6.04 -20.62 -1.38
CA LEU A 128 7.12 -20.35 -0.43
C LEU A 128 8.53 -20.35 -1.05
N GLU A 129 8.84 -21.37 -1.85
CA GLU A 129 10.15 -21.48 -2.51
C GLU A 129 10.38 -20.34 -3.51
N GLN A 130 9.35 -19.96 -4.26
CA GLN A 130 9.42 -18.85 -5.22
C GLN A 130 9.49 -17.49 -4.52
N CYS A 131 8.78 -17.33 -3.40
CA CYS A 131 8.69 -16.10 -2.63
C CYS A 131 10.07 -15.61 -2.21
N ARG A 132 10.92 -16.50 -1.68
CA ARG A 132 12.29 -16.15 -1.27
C ARG A 132 13.12 -15.65 -2.45
N ALA A 133 13.11 -16.40 -3.56
CA ALA A 133 13.86 -16.03 -4.76
C ALA A 133 13.39 -14.70 -5.35
N ASP A 134 12.08 -14.42 -5.30
CA ASP A 134 11.50 -13.18 -5.81
C ASP A 134 11.76 -11.99 -4.91
N ILE A 135 11.82 -12.17 -3.58
CA ILE A 135 12.28 -11.12 -2.65
C ILE A 135 13.73 -10.74 -2.99
N ASP A 136 14.62 -11.72 -3.14
CA ASP A 136 16.02 -11.44 -3.50
C ASP A 136 16.12 -10.76 -4.87
N ALA A 137 15.26 -11.16 -5.83
CA ALA A 137 15.21 -10.53 -7.14
C ALA A 137 14.70 -9.09 -7.06
N THR A 138 13.73 -8.81 -6.19
CA THR A 138 13.25 -7.45 -5.92
C THR A 138 14.32 -6.57 -5.29
N LEU A 139 15.04 -7.06 -4.27
CA LEU A 139 16.17 -6.34 -3.67
C LEU A 139 17.26 -6.02 -4.70
N ARG A 140 17.62 -6.99 -5.55
CA ARG A 140 18.56 -6.76 -6.67
C ARG A 140 18.06 -5.75 -7.69
N ARG A 141 16.75 -5.71 -7.99
CA ARG A 141 16.19 -4.71 -8.92
C ARG A 141 16.20 -3.32 -8.29
N LEU A 142 15.85 -3.21 -7.02
CA LEU A 142 15.87 -1.95 -6.28
C LEU A 142 17.28 -1.46 -5.95
N ASP A 143 18.29 -2.33 -6.02
CA ASP A 143 19.67 -2.02 -5.59
C ASP A 143 19.73 -1.64 -4.10
N MET A 144 19.08 -2.46 -3.25
CA MET A 144 18.94 -2.22 -1.81
C MET A 144 19.15 -3.50 -1.00
N ASP A 145 19.65 -3.35 0.22
CA ASP A 145 19.83 -4.47 1.16
C ASP A 145 18.55 -4.84 1.92
N TYR A 146 17.61 -3.90 2.05
CA TYR A 146 16.34 -4.10 2.74
C TYR A 146 15.19 -3.27 2.16
N ILE A 147 13.97 -3.69 2.48
CA ILE A 147 12.71 -3.01 2.17
C ILE A 147 11.96 -2.79 3.49
N ASP A 148 11.34 -1.63 3.65
CA ASP A 148 10.66 -1.26 4.90
C ASP A 148 9.33 -2.01 5.08
N LEU A 149 8.60 -2.17 3.97
CA LEU A 149 7.33 -2.90 3.93
C LEU A 149 7.19 -3.73 2.65
N LEU A 150 6.96 -5.04 2.82
CA LEU A 150 6.62 -5.96 1.73
C LEU A 150 5.16 -6.41 1.87
N LEU A 151 4.37 -6.26 0.80
CA LEU A 151 2.97 -6.66 0.78
C LEU A 151 2.71 -7.82 -0.19
N LEU A 152 1.70 -8.64 0.10
CA LEU A 152 1.05 -9.45 -0.92
C LEU A 152 0.13 -8.53 -1.73
N HIS A 153 0.32 -8.46 -3.05
CA HIS A 153 -0.33 -7.44 -3.88
C HIS A 153 -1.84 -7.57 -3.95
N GLN A 154 -2.34 -8.80 -3.85
CA GLN A 154 -3.77 -9.12 -3.84
C GLN A 154 -4.00 -10.51 -3.26
N PRO A 155 -5.16 -10.81 -2.66
CA PRO A 155 -5.49 -12.19 -2.33
C PRO A 155 -5.48 -13.04 -3.61
N TYR A 156 -4.73 -14.14 -3.59
CA TYR A 156 -4.73 -15.10 -4.69
C TYR A 156 -4.48 -16.49 -4.13
N GLY A 157 -5.33 -17.42 -4.55
CA GLY A 157 -5.35 -18.80 -4.09
C GLY A 157 -6.78 -19.32 -4.12
N GLU A 158 -6.96 -20.52 -4.68
CA GLU A 158 -8.16 -21.32 -4.41
C GLU A 158 -8.36 -21.43 -2.90
N ARG A 159 -9.61 -21.40 -2.47
CA ARG A 159 -9.98 -21.99 -1.18
C ARG A 159 -9.60 -23.46 -1.26
N VAL A 160 -8.40 -23.84 -0.83
CA VAL A 160 -8.16 -25.21 -0.39
C VAL A 160 -9.07 -25.39 0.81
N HIS A 161 -10.24 -25.96 0.55
CA HIS A 161 -11.12 -26.47 1.57
C HIS A 161 -10.30 -27.39 2.47
N ALA A 162 -10.02 -26.96 3.69
CA ALA A 162 -9.71 -27.89 4.77
C ALA A 162 -11.00 -28.68 5.03
N GLY A 163 -11.19 -29.75 4.26
CA GLY A 163 -12.41 -30.52 4.24
C GLY A 163 -12.40 -31.65 3.23
N VAL A 164 -11.36 -32.47 3.18
CA VAL A 164 -11.49 -33.90 2.89
C VAL A 164 -10.38 -34.65 3.64
N GLU A 165 -10.62 -34.98 4.91
CA GLU A 165 -9.97 -36.14 5.51
C GLU A 165 -10.51 -37.36 4.77
N GLY A 166 -9.68 -37.92 3.88
CA GLY A 166 -9.93 -39.22 3.28
C GLY A 166 -10.00 -40.27 4.38
N HIS A 167 -11.22 -40.67 4.74
CA HIS A 167 -11.43 -41.88 5.52
C HIS A 167 -10.85 -43.05 4.73
N GLY A 168 -9.77 -43.62 5.28
CA GLY A 168 -9.21 -44.87 4.80
C GLY A 168 -10.27 -45.96 4.81
N ARG A 169 -10.46 -46.61 3.66
CA ARG A 169 -11.09 -47.92 3.62
C ARG A 169 -10.07 -48.94 4.08
N GLY A 170 -10.19 -49.38 5.33
CA GLY A 170 -9.63 -50.62 5.83
C GLY A 170 -10.75 -51.45 6.46
N GLY A 171 -10.88 -52.71 6.05
CA GLY A 171 -11.85 -53.69 6.56
C GLY A 171 -12.82 -54.19 5.52
#